data_AF-A0A080N2W9-F1
#
_entry.id   AF-A0A080N2W9-F1
#
_cell.length_a   1.000
_cell.length_b   1.000
_cell.length_c   1.000
_cell.angle_alpha   90.00
_cell.angle_beta   90.00
_cell.angle_gamma   90.00
#
_symmetry.space_group_name_H-M   'P 1'
#
loop_
_entity.id
_entity.type
_entity.pdbx_description
1 polymer ?
#
loop_
_entity_poly.entity_id
_entity_poly.type
_entity_poly.pdbx_seq_one_letter_code
_entity_poly.pdbx_strand_id
1 'polypeptide(L)'
;MHPQSAIFANNADASTLAMLRNDSMTEPTIAPVTEGGRSSDISKSDASSRTVHSPSWRDGHVRSLIPGVGLSTFAIKMIGLVLMVVDHVHQMFSAFGAPAWLDWFGRPVATLFFFVSVIGFSHTRSKRTYVWRLYACMVLMALLTNVVQIVIPTDNVQLTNNIFRDLFIGTLFMTGLDQFEAAAHGERTKHILFGVFLFVLPFILSVIPIVLSDQVASGSMPGLVLAAIMAFTPCILLAENTLMVLIVPFMYLFRNNRWLQCAAIAACAVVYAVKGMTQWMMIFAVIPILLYDGRKGRGDKYFFYVFYPAHIVILYLVSAAL
;
A
#
# COMPACT_ATOMS: atom_id res chain seq x y z
N MET A 1 -30.77 -43.98 -51.01
CA MET A 1 -31.03 -44.30 -49.60
C MET A 1 -30.77 -43.03 -48.78
N HIS A 2 -31.83 -42.43 -48.23
CA HIS A 2 -31.79 -41.37 -47.20
C HIS A 2 -31.40 -42.00 -45.83
N PRO A 3 -31.26 -41.27 -44.70
CA PRO A 3 -30.38 -40.15 -44.31
C PRO A 3 -29.65 -40.44 -42.96
N GLN A 4 -28.81 -39.50 -42.47
CA GLN A 4 -28.65 -39.03 -41.07
C GLN A 4 -27.36 -38.16 -40.99
N SER A 5 -27.43 -36.81 -40.97
CA SER A 5 -27.49 -35.90 -39.79
C SER A 5 -26.32 -36.10 -38.81
N ALA A 6 -25.51 -35.12 -38.38
CA ALA A 6 -25.71 -33.69 -38.14
C ALA A 6 -24.33 -32.94 -38.12
N ILE A 7 -24.23 -31.77 -38.77
CA ILE A 7 -24.11 -30.42 -38.17
C ILE A 7 -22.85 -30.20 -37.30
N PHE A 8 -21.90 -29.41 -37.81
CA PHE A 8 -21.37 -28.22 -37.10
C PHE A 8 -20.78 -27.23 -38.12
N ALA A 9 -21.52 -26.15 -38.35
CA ALA A 9 -21.08 -24.94 -39.02
C ALA A 9 -21.14 -23.79 -38.00
N ASN A 10 -20.20 -22.85 -38.14
CA ASN A 10 -20.21 -21.45 -37.70
C ASN A 10 -20.71 -21.12 -36.27
N ASN A 11 -19.83 -20.50 -35.48
CA ASN A 11 -20.08 -19.15 -34.98
C ASN A 11 -18.81 -18.61 -34.31
N ALA A 12 -18.10 -17.77 -35.06
CA ALA A 12 -17.31 -16.69 -34.50
C ALA A 12 -18.27 -15.53 -34.22
N ASP A 13 -18.69 -15.33 -32.97
CA ASP A 13 -19.00 -13.99 -32.41
C ASP A 13 -19.34 -14.07 -30.91
N ALA A 14 -19.27 -12.91 -30.24
CA ALA A 14 -19.91 -12.54 -28.96
C ALA A 14 -19.01 -12.25 -27.73
N SER A 15 -17.71 -11.96 -27.89
CA SER A 15 -16.97 -11.29 -26.80
C SER A 15 -15.98 -10.19 -27.22
N THR A 16 -15.85 -9.91 -28.52
CA THR A 16 -14.89 -8.93 -29.08
C THR A 16 -15.55 -7.68 -29.67
N LEU A 17 -16.85 -7.47 -29.47
CA LEU A 17 -17.63 -6.34 -30.03
C LEU A 17 -18.40 -5.52 -28.97
N ALA A 18 -17.85 -5.37 -27.76
CA ALA A 18 -18.41 -4.49 -26.73
C ALA A 18 -17.51 -3.28 -26.40
N MET A 19 -16.51 -2.96 -27.24
CA MET A 19 -15.51 -1.92 -26.97
C MET A 19 -15.63 -0.67 -27.84
N LEU A 20 -16.67 -0.55 -28.67
CA LEU A 20 -16.89 0.61 -29.55
C LEU A 20 -18.37 1.06 -29.56
N ARG A 21 -18.91 1.45 -28.41
CA ARG A 21 -20.12 2.29 -28.38
C ARG A 21 -19.78 3.69 -27.88
N ASN A 22 -19.67 4.55 -28.89
CA ASN A 22 -19.66 5.99 -28.86
C ASN A 22 -20.96 6.48 -28.19
N ASP A 23 -20.89 7.13 -27.04
CA ASP A 23 -21.96 8.01 -26.55
C ASP A 23 -21.47 9.45 -26.73
N SER A 24 -21.97 10.04 -27.81
CA SER A 24 -21.99 11.47 -28.07
C SER A 24 -22.60 12.20 -26.88
N MET A 25 -21.86 13.15 -26.30
CA MET A 25 -22.42 14.16 -25.42
C MET A 25 -23.42 15.01 -26.21
N THR A 26 -24.71 14.85 -25.92
CA THR A 26 -25.71 15.85 -26.22
C THR A 26 -25.66 16.93 -25.14
N GLU A 27 -25.46 18.17 -25.55
CA GLU A 27 -25.55 19.36 -24.72
C GLU A 27 -26.93 19.45 -24.04
N PRO A 28 -27.03 19.98 -22.80
CA PRO A 28 -28.33 20.26 -22.20
C PRO A 28 -28.93 21.52 -22.82
N THR A 29 -30.00 21.36 -23.60
CA THR A 29 -30.88 22.44 -24.04
C THR A 29 -31.52 23.09 -22.81
N ILE A 30 -31.21 24.37 -22.60
CA ILE A 30 -31.86 25.24 -21.61
C ILE A 30 -33.28 25.55 -22.12
N ALA A 31 -34.30 25.08 -21.41
CA ALA A 31 -35.68 25.52 -21.62
C ALA A 31 -35.93 26.87 -20.91
N PRO A 32 -36.66 27.81 -21.53
CA PRO A 32 -36.89 29.12 -20.94
C PRO A 32 -37.93 29.08 -19.82
N VAL A 33 -37.66 29.84 -18.77
CA VAL A 33 -38.57 30.15 -17.67
C VAL A 33 -39.77 30.93 -18.21
N THR A 34 -40.98 30.47 -17.95
CA THR A 34 -42.19 31.29 -18.06
C THR A 34 -42.90 31.32 -16.71
N GLU A 35 -43.15 32.55 -16.25
CA GLU A 35 -43.86 32.88 -15.03
C GLU A 35 -45.38 32.68 -15.19
N GLY A 36 -46.05 32.34 -14.07
CA GLY A 36 -47.45 32.71 -13.84
C GLY A 36 -48.46 31.57 -13.90
N GLY A 37 -49.04 31.20 -12.74
CA GLY A 37 -50.24 30.36 -12.70
C GLY A 37 -50.53 29.78 -11.32
N ARG A 38 -51.43 30.43 -10.59
CA ARG A 38 -51.89 30.09 -9.24
C ARG A 38 -53.14 29.20 -9.33
N SER A 39 -53.17 28.00 -8.75
CA SER A 39 -54.37 27.47 -8.06
C SER A 39 -54.06 26.28 -7.14
N SER A 40 -54.79 26.28 -6.04
CA SER A 40 -54.94 25.26 -4.99
C SER A 40 -55.34 23.88 -5.51
N ASP A 41 -54.89 22.81 -4.82
CA ASP A 41 -55.80 21.78 -4.30
C ASP A 41 -55.14 20.81 -3.30
N ILE A 42 -56.01 20.25 -2.46
CA ILE A 42 -55.78 19.55 -1.20
C ILE A 42 -55.74 18.01 -1.38
N SER A 43 -54.90 17.36 -0.56
CA SER A 43 -54.91 15.94 -0.14
C SER A 43 -54.41 14.87 -1.12
N LYS A 44 -53.39 14.11 -0.72
CA LYS A 44 -53.51 12.84 -0.01
C LYS A 44 -52.13 12.22 0.26
N SER A 45 -52.03 11.62 1.43
CA SER A 45 -51.16 10.51 1.81
C SER A 45 -50.10 10.02 0.80
N ASP A 46 -48.84 10.07 1.19
CA ASP A 46 -47.94 8.95 0.94
C ASP A 46 -46.87 8.83 2.03
N ALA A 47 -47.02 7.78 2.83
CA ALA A 47 -46.00 7.23 3.68
C ALA A 47 -45.26 6.16 2.87
N SER A 48 -44.10 6.48 2.29
CA SER A 48 -42.97 5.54 2.15
C SER A 48 -41.79 6.22 1.46
N SER A 49 -40.59 5.71 1.73
CA SER A 49 -39.27 6.15 1.24
C SER A 49 -38.57 7.27 2.04
N ARG A 50 -38.39 7.04 3.34
CA ARG A 50 -37.08 7.38 3.93
C ARG A 50 -36.05 6.46 3.30
N THR A 51 -35.52 6.86 2.16
CA THR A 51 -34.22 6.38 1.71
C THR A 51 -33.24 6.73 2.82
N VAL A 52 -32.84 5.71 3.57
CA VAL A 52 -31.69 5.79 4.45
C VAL A 52 -30.53 6.10 3.51
N HIS A 53 -30.15 7.38 3.44
CA HIS A 53 -28.90 7.78 2.82
C HIS A 53 -27.81 6.98 3.53
N SER A 54 -27.30 5.96 2.86
CA SER A 54 -26.02 5.37 3.22
C SER A 54 -25.01 6.51 3.25
N PRO A 55 -24.11 6.56 4.26
CA PRO A 55 -23.10 7.61 4.31
C PRO A 55 -22.34 7.63 2.98
N SER A 56 -22.56 8.70 2.22
CA SER A 56 -21.82 9.03 1.02
C SER A 56 -20.37 9.23 1.44
N TRP A 57 -19.53 8.21 1.28
CA TRP A 57 -18.08 8.30 1.52
C TRP A 57 -17.38 9.28 0.55
N ARG A 58 -18.12 9.97 -0.33
CA ARG A 58 -17.59 10.79 -1.43
C ARG A 58 -17.35 12.25 -1.07
N ASP A 59 -17.88 12.75 0.05
CA ASP A 59 -17.93 14.20 0.29
C ASP A 59 -16.95 14.69 1.37
N GLY A 60 -16.03 13.82 1.82
CA GLY A 60 -14.91 14.20 2.67
C GLY A 60 -13.81 14.89 1.87
N HIS A 61 -14.03 16.11 1.40
CA HIS A 61 -12.98 16.91 0.75
C HIS A 61 -11.79 17.09 1.71
N VAL A 62 -10.74 16.29 1.51
CA VAL A 62 -9.43 16.39 2.17
C VAL A 62 -8.73 17.66 1.66
N ARG A 63 -9.25 18.86 1.99
CA ARG A 63 -8.63 20.15 1.65
C ARG A 63 -7.26 20.25 2.30
N SER A 64 -6.20 20.72 1.62
CA SER A 64 -4.92 20.99 2.31
C SER A 64 -5.18 21.82 3.57
N LEU A 65 -4.57 21.42 4.70
CA LEU A 65 -4.77 22.13 5.97
C LEU A 65 -4.12 23.52 5.94
N ILE A 66 -3.12 23.71 5.08
CA ILE A 66 -2.45 24.98 4.82
C ILE A 66 -2.93 25.50 3.44
N PRO A 67 -3.58 26.67 3.37
CA PRO A 67 -4.00 27.27 2.10
C PRO A 67 -2.78 27.65 1.24
N GLY A 68 -2.79 27.28 -0.06
CA GLY A 68 -1.82 27.78 -1.04
C GLY A 68 -0.56 26.92 -1.29
N VAL A 69 -0.28 25.92 -0.46
CA VAL A 69 0.83 24.95 -0.67
C VAL A 69 0.29 23.53 -0.49
N GLY A 70 0.11 22.80 -1.59
CA GLY A 70 -0.45 21.45 -1.59
C GLY A 70 0.50 20.44 -2.23
N LEU A 71 0.84 19.37 -1.51
CA LEU A 71 1.58 18.23 -2.04
C LEU A 71 0.60 17.15 -2.50
N SER A 72 0.72 16.74 -3.76
CA SER A 72 0.01 15.56 -4.27
C SER A 72 0.63 14.25 -3.74
N THR A 73 -0.11 13.14 -3.85
CA THR A 73 0.41 11.80 -3.50
C THR A 73 1.68 11.49 -4.30
N PHE A 74 1.74 11.89 -5.57
CA PHE A 74 2.94 11.75 -6.40
C PHE A 74 4.12 12.53 -5.82
N ALA A 75 3.92 13.79 -5.40
CA ALA A 75 4.99 14.60 -4.80
C ALA A 75 5.52 13.98 -3.50
N ILE A 76 4.63 13.48 -2.62
CA ILE A 76 5.04 12.78 -1.40
C ILE A 76 5.86 11.52 -1.73
N LYS A 77 5.44 10.75 -2.74
CA LYS A 77 6.23 9.59 -3.20
C LYS A 77 7.61 9.99 -3.71
N MET A 78 7.71 11.11 -4.45
CA MET A 78 9.01 11.59 -4.95
C MET A 78 9.93 12.06 -3.82
N ILE A 79 9.39 12.75 -2.82
CA ILE A 79 10.14 13.10 -1.60
C ILE A 79 10.65 11.83 -0.92
N GLY A 80 9.75 10.86 -0.68
CA GLY A 80 10.13 9.58 -0.10
C GLY A 80 11.19 8.84 -0.92
N LEU A 81 11.09 8.89 -2.25
CA LEU A 81 12.04 8.26 -3.17
C LEU A 81 13.45 8.86 -3.05
N VAL A 82 13.55 10.19 -3.05
CA VAL A 82 14.84 10.89 -2.92
C VAL A 82 15.47 10.59 -1.57
N LEU A 83 14.70 10.69 -0.49
CA LEU A 83 15.14 10.38 0.86
C LEU A 83 15.63 8.92 1.00
N MET A 84 14.91 7.98 0.38
CA MET A 84 15.27 6.56 0.37
C MET A 84 16.59 6.31 -0.37
N VAL A 85 16.86 7.02 -1.47
CA VAL A 85 18.13 6.89 -2.18
C VAL A 85 19.29 7.40 -1.32
N VAL A 86 19.13 8.53 -0.63
CA VAL A 86 20.15 9.07 0.28
C VAL A 86 20.47 8.08 1.41
N ASP A 87 19.44 7.47 1.98
CA ASP A 87 19.57 6.44 3.02
C ASP A 87 20.32 5.20 2.52
N HIS A 88 19.95 4.68 1.36
CA HIS A 88 20.64 3.52 0.80
C HIS A 88 22.06 3.84 0.34
N VAL A 89 22.37 5.09 -0.04
CA VAL A 89 23.76 5.51 -0.24
C VAL A 89 24.54 5.41 1.08
N HIS A 90 23.97 5.81 2.21
CA HIS A 90 24.63 5.56 3.50
C HIS A 90 24.85 4.07 3.74
N GLN A 91 23.81 3.25 3.59
CA GLN A 91 23.89 1.82 3.87
C GLN A 91 24.96 1.12 3.03
N MET A 92 24.99 1.38 1.72
CA MET A 92 25.91 0.72 0.79
C MET A 92 27.36 1.23 0.96
N PHE A 93 27.55 2.53 1.23
CA PHE A 93 28.88 3.14 1.28
C PHE A 93 29.41 3.38 2.71
N SER A 94 28.70 2.91 3.74
CA SER A 94 29.10 3.06 5.15
C SER A 94 30.50 2.50 5.42
N ALA A 95 30.83 1.33 4.84
CA ALA A 95 32.15 0.71 4.92
C ALA A 95 33.26 1.56 4.27
N PHE A 96 32.90 2.46 3.35
CA PHE A 96 33.82 3.37 2.66
C PHE A 96 33.85 4.78 3.29
N GLY A 97 33.28 4.95 4.50
CA GLY A 97 33.33 6.20 5.25
C GLY A 97 32.14 7.14 5.02
N ALA A 98 31.02 6.65 4.49
CA ALA A 98 29.80 7.45 4.37
C ALA A 98 29.33 7.96 5.75
N PRO A 99 29.07 9.28 5.93
CA PRO A 99 28.68 9.84 7.23
C PRO A 99 27.39 9.24 7.80
N ALA A 100 27.37 8.99 9.12
CA ALA A 100 26.21 8.40 9.82
C ALA A 100 24.93 9.27 9.80
N TRP A 101 25.05 10.58 9.60
CA TRP A 101 23.88 11.47 9.53
C TRP A 101 23.07 11.29 8.25
N LEU A 102 23.63 10.68 7.20
CA LEU A 102 22.91 10.44 5.94
C LEU A 102 21.72 9.49 6.13
N ASP A 103 21.85 8.52 7.02
CA ASP A 103 20.79 7.59 7.41
C ASP A 103 19.58 8.26 8.08
N TRP A 104 19.76 9.45 8.66
CA TRP A 104 18.67 10.20 9.28
C TRP A 104 17.57 10.56 8.26
N PHE A 105 17.95 10.71 6.99
CA PHE A 105 17.02 10.97 5.89
C PHE A 105 16.14 9.78 5.55
N GLY A 106 16.55 8.55 5.88
CA GLY A 106 15.78 7.33 5.67
C GLY A 106 14.63 7.14 6.66
N ARG A 107 14.77 7.65 7.88
CA ARG A 107 13.82 7.41 8.99
C ARG A 107 12.36 7.81 8.68
N PRO A 108 12.09 8.92 7.98
CA PRO A 108 10.72 9.29 7.57
C PRO A 108 10.15 8.45 6.42
N VAL A 109 11.00 7.83 5.59
CA VAL A 109 10.65 7.26 4.27
C VAL A 109 9.52 6.24 4.37
N ALA A 110 9.67 5.24 5.24
CA ALA A 110 8.68 4.20 5.39
C ALA A 110 7.32 4.74 5.85
N THR A 111 7.32 5.73 6.76
CA THR A 111 6.09 6.40 7.21
C THR A 111 5.37 7.14 6.07
N LEU A 112 6.11 7.77 5.16
CA LEU A 112 5.53 8.39 3.96
C LEU A 112 4.91 7.35 3.04
N PHE A 113 5.59 6.22 2.82
CA PHE A 113 5.03 5.13 2.00
C PHE A 113 3.84 4.47 2.67
N PHE A 114 3.81 4.34 4.01
CA PHE A 114 2.66 3.85 4.77
C PHE A 114 1.45 4.77 4.59
N PHE A 115 1.63 6.07 4.76
CA PHE A 115 0.58 7.07 4.52
C PHE A 115 0.01 6.98 3.11
N VAL A 116 0.89 6.98 2.11
CA VAL A 116 0.49 6.88 0.70
C VAL A 116 -0.19 5.54 0.39
N SER A 117 0.24 4.45 1.04
CA SER A 117 -0.39 3.14 0.90
C SER A 117 -1.79 3.12 1.49
N VAL A 118 -2.01 3.74 2.66
CA VAL A 118 -3.33 3.92 3.26
C VAL A 118 -4.27 4.65 2.29
N ILE A 119 -3.83 5.78 1.74
CA ILE A 119 -4.62 6.54 0.74
C ILE A 119 -4.90 5.68 -0.49
N GLY A 120 -3.86 5.01 -1.02
CA GLY A 120 -3.95 4.18 -2.21
C GLY A 120 -4.91 3.00 -2.03
N PHE A 121 -4.90 2.38 -0.85
CA PHE A 121 -5.77 1.27 -0.49
C PHE A 121 -7.22 1.73 -0.27
N SER A 122 -7.45 2.90 0.32
CA SER A 122 -8.80 3.45 0.49
C SER A 122 -9.50 3.80 -0.83
N HIS A 123 -8.74 4.16 -1.87
CA HIS A 123 -9.30 4.62 -3.16
C HIS A 123 -9.11 3.62 -4.30
N THR A 124 -8.56 2.42 -4.04
CA THR A 124 -8.34 1.43 -5.10
C THR A 124 -9.67 0.82 -5.57
N ARG A 125 -9.79 0.63 -6.88
CA ARG A 125 -10.94 -0.08 -7.47
C ARG A 125 -10.96 -1.57 -7.10
N SER A 126 -9.80 -2.18 -6.89
CA SER A 126 -9.66 -3.60 -6.55
C SER A 126 -8.60 -3.77 -5.47
N LYS A 127 -9.05 -4.03 -4.23
CA LYS A 127 -8.17 -4.30 -3.08
C LYS A 127 -7.38 -5.59 -3.30
N ARG A 128 -8.03 -6.64 -3.83
CA ARG A 128 -7.37 -7.92 -4.16
C ARG A 128 -6.19 -7.76 -5.10
N THR A 129 -6.35 -7.00 -6.18
CA THR A 129 -5.26 -6.77 -7.15
C THR A 129 -4.15 -5.91 -6.54
N TYR A 130 -4.48 -4.96 -5.68
CA TYR A 130 -3.51 -4.14 -4.97
C TYR A 130 -2.63 -4.98 -4.02
N VAL A 131 -3.26 -5.82 -3.20
CA VAL A 131 -2.61 -6.74 -2.26
C VAL A 131 -1.71 -7.74 -3.00
N TRP A 132 -2.22 -8.37 -4.07
CA TRP A 132 -1.41 -9.32 -4.85
C TRP A 132 -0.17 -8.64 -5.40
N ARG A 133 -0.30 -7.47 -6.02
CA ARG A 133 0.85 -6.75 -6.59
C ARG A 133 1.93 -6.45 -5.56
N LEU A 134 1.58 -6.14 -4.32
CA LEU A 134 2.57 -5.94 -3.25
C LEU A 134 3.22 -7.26 -2.82
N TYR A 135 2.46 -8.35 -2.73
CA TYR A 135 3.02 -9.68 -2.49
C TYR A 135 4.01 -10.09 -3.59
N ALA A 136 3.67 -9.84 -4.86
CA ALA A 136 4.55 -10.04 -6.02
C ALA A 136 5.91 -9.41 -5.79
N CYS A 137 5.88 -8.12 -5.45
CA CYS A 137 7.07 -7.30 -5.34
C CYS A 137 7.88 -7.66 -4.09
N MET A 138 7.22 -8.05 -3.00
CA MET A 138 7.87 -8.61 -1.82
C MET A 138 8.69 -9.84 -2.18
N VAL A 139 8.06 -10.84 -2.82
CA VAL A 139 8.73 -12.08 -3.22
C VAL A 139 9.82 -11.82 -4.25
N LEU A 140 9.52 -11.05 -5.31
CA LEU A 140 10.46 -10.72 -6.36
C LEU A 140 11.71 -10.02 -5.81
N MET A 141 11.52 -9.03 -4.91
CA MET A 141 12.62 -8.31 -4.29
C MET A 141 13.48 -9.23 -3.42
N ALA A 142 12.84 -10.10 -2.62
CA ALA A 142 13.57 -11.05 -1.78
C ALA A 142 14.36 -12.05 -2.64
N LEU A 143 13.80 -12.57 -3.72
CA LEU A 143 14.52 -13.46 -4.64
C LEU A 143 15.66 -12.72 -5.34
N LEU A 144 15.41 -11.50 -5.84
CA LEU A 144 16.40 -10.68 -6.51
C LEU A 144 17.62 -10.41 -5.62
N THR A 145 17.40 -9.94 -4.39
CA THR A 145 18.47 -9.64 -3.43
C THR A 145 19.26 -10.88 -3.02
N ASN A 146 18.62 -12.03 -2.88
CA ASN A 146 19.31 -13.30 -2.65
C ASN A 146 20.16 -13.72 -3.85
N VAL A 147 19.62 -13.66 -5.07
CA VAL A 147 20.36 -14.00 -6.29
C VAL A 147 21.57 -13.09 -6.48
N VAL A 148 21.40 -11.78 -6.30
CA VAL A 148 22.48 -10.80 -6.46
C VAL A 148 23.62 -11.06 -5.47
N GLN A 149 23.32 -11.34 -4.20
CA GLN A 149 24.35 -11.65 -3.19
C GLN A 149 25.08 -12.98 -3.45
N ILE A 150 24.40 -13.96 -4.05
CA ILE A 150 25.03 -15.24 -4.42
C ILE A 150 26.00 -15.04 -5.60
N VAL A 151 25.60 -14.23 -6.58
CA VAL A 151 26.40 -14.00 -7.80
C VAL A 151 27.57 -13.05 -7.53
N ILE A 152 27.37 -12.05 -6.67
CA ILE A 152 28.36 -11.00 -6.37
C ILE A 152 28.47 -10.89 -4.85
N PRO A 153 29.14 -11.82 -4.17
CA PRO A 153 29.30 -11.75 -2.72
C PRO A 153 30.13 -10.53 -2.33
N THR A 154 29.70 -9.83 -1.28
CA THR A 154 30.44 -8.69 -0.72
C THR A 154 30.43 -8.81 0.80
N ASP A 155 31.60 -8.71 1.43
CA ASP A 155 31.71 -8.85 2.89
C ASP A 155 31.16 -7.63 3.65
N ASN A 156 31.08 -6.48 2.97
CA ASN A 156 30.79 -5.19 3.58
C ASN A 156 29.29 -4.85 3.61
N VAL A 157 28.47 -5.49 2.76
CA VAL A 157 27.09 -5.07 2.53
C VAL A 157 26.16 -6.29 2.42
N GLN A 158 25.14 -6.33 3.28
CA GLN A 158 24.07 -7.32 3.22
C GLN A 158 22.79 -6.69 2.66
N LEU A 159 22.24 -7.30 1.61
CA LEU A 159 20.98 -6.88 1.00
C LEU A 159 19.80 -7.58 1.69
N THR A 160 19.21 -6.90 2.65
CA THR A 160 18.01 -7.38 3.38
C THR A 160 16.79 -6.47 3.18
N ASN A 161 16.96 -5.30 2.55
CA ASN A 161 15.91 -4.29 2.40
C ASN A 161 14.75 -4.80 1.54
N ASN A 162 13.53 -4.61 2.04
CA ASN A 162 12.31 -5.01 1.35
C ASN A 162 11.07 -4.28 1.88
N ILE A 163 10.96 -2.98 1.58
CA ILE A 163 9.80 -2.14 1.94
C ILE A 163 8.47 -2.72 1.42
N PHE A 164 8.49 -3.52 0.35
CA PHE A 164 7.27 -4.17 -0.15
C PHE A 164 6.69 -5.17 0.86
N ARG A 165 7.53 -5.78 1.70
CA ARG A 165 7.08 -6.62 2.82
C ARG A 165 6.28 -5.80 3.83
N ASP A 166 6.79 -4.64 4.23
CA ASP A 166 6.09 -3.74 5.15
C ASP A 166 4.74 -3.30 4.58
N LEU A 167 4.73 -2.88 3.31
CA LEU A 167 3.53 -2.43 2.62
C LEU A 167 2.52 -3.56 2.46
N PHE A 168 2.97 -4.77 2.13
CA PHE A 168 2.11 -5.93 2.01
C PHE A 168 1.47 -6.29 3.35
N ILE A 169 2.26 -6.40 4.43
CA ILE A 169 1.76 -6.65 5.79
C ILE A 169 0.77 -5.54 6.21
N GLY A 170 1.09 -4.28 5.93
CA GLY A 170 0.18 -3.15 6.14
C GLY A 170 -1.16 -3.34 5.42
N THR A 171 -1.16 -3.85 4.18
CA THR A 171 -2.42 -4.16 3.49
C THR A 171 -3.17 -5.35 4.04
N LEU A 172 -2.50 -6.35 4.63
CA LEU A 172 -3.16 -7.43 5.35
C LEU A 172 -3.91 -6.87 6.56
N PHE A 173 -3.27 -5.97 7.33
CA PHE A 173 -3.92 -5.28 8.44
C PHE A 173 -5.12 -4.45 7.99
N MET A 174 -4.97 -3.64 6.94
CA MET A 174 -6.09 -2.84 6.40
C MET A 174 -7.24 -3.72 5.87
N THR A 175 -6.92 -4.85 5.23
CA THR A 175 -7.93 -5.82 4.80
C THR A 175 -8.62 -6.47 5.98
N GLY A 176 -7.89 -6.79 7.06
CA GLY A 176 -8.47 -7.28 8.30
C GLY A 176 -9.43 -6.28 8.94
N LEU A 177 -9.07 -4.99 8.95
CA LEU A 177 -9.93 -3.91 9.41
C LEU A 177 -11.21 -3.76 8.56
N ASP A 178 -11.11 -3.90 7.24
CA ASP A 178 -12.30 -3.92 6.37
C ASP A 178 -13.26 -5.07 6.71
N GLN A 179 -12.73 -6.23 7.14
CA GLN A 179 -13.57 -7.35 7.56
C GLN A 179 -14.34 -7.03 8.84
N PHE A 180 -13.72 -6.32 9.79
CA PHE A 180 -14.43 -5.88 10.99
C PHE A 180 -15.54 -4.87 10.67
N GLU A 181 -15.33 -3.98 9.70
CA GLU A 181 -16.36 -3.06 9.22
C GLU A 181 -17.51 -3.82 8.52
N ALA A 182 -17.19 -4.81 7.69
CA ALA A 182 -18.19 -5.67 7.03
C ALA A 182 -18.97 -6.56 8.01
N ALA A 183 -18.35 -6.98 9.11
CA ALA A 183 -18.99 -7.79 10.16
C ALA A 183 -20.17 -7.08 10.81
N ALA A 184 -20.22 -5.74 10.78
CA ALA A 184 -21.33 -4.96 11.29
C ALA A 184 -22.60 -5.06 10.42
N HIS A 185 -22.48 -5.55 9.18
CA HIS A 185 -23.55 -5.55 8.17
C HIS A 185 -23.90 -6.95 7.61
N GLY A 186 -23.41 -8.04 8.20
CA GLY A 186 -23.61 -9.40 7.67
C GLY A 186 -23.29 -10.53 8.64
N GLU A 187 -22.79 -11.67 8.14
CA GLU A 187 -22.38 -12.84 8.92
C GLU A 187 -21.18 -12.55 9.84
N ARG A 188 -21.47 -11.91 10.97
CA ARG A 188 -20.51 -11.33 11.92
C ARG A 188 -19.35 -12.26 12.26
N THR A 189 -19.63 -13.54 12.56
CA THR A 189 -18.61 -14.50 13.02
C THR A 189 -17.56 -14.78 11.95
N LYS A 190 -17.95 -15.00 10.70
CA LYS A 190 -17.00 -15.34 9.63
C LYS A 190 -16.07 -14.16 9.32
N HIS A 191 -16.64 -12.96 9.25
CA HIS A 191 -15.87 -11.74 9.02
C HIS A 191 -14.92 -11.40 10.17
N ILE A 192 -15.36 -11.52 11.43
CA ILE A 192 -14.47 -11.31 12.58
C ILE A 192 -13.34 -12.34 12.57
N LEU A 193 -13.63 -13.62 12.39
CA LEU A 193 -12.60 -14.67 12.40
C LEU A 193 -11.58 -14.45 11.29
N PHE A 194 -12.03 -14.12 10.08
CA PHE A 194 -11.13 -13.85 8.96
C PHE A 194 -10.32 -12.57 9.16
N GLY A 195 -10.92 -11.51 9.72
CA GLY A 195 -10.21 -10.28 10.09
C GLY A 195 -9.12 -10.50 11.13
N VAL A 196 -9.43 -11.26 12.20
CA VAL A 196 -8.45 -11.66 13.24
C VAL A 196 -7.35 -12.51 12.62
N PHE A 197 -7.69 -13.48 11.78
CA PHE A 197 -6.72 -14.32 11.09
C PHE A 197 -5.72 -13.47 10.29
N LEU A 198 -6.20 -12.54 9.46
CA LEU A 198 -5.33 -11.66 8.68
C LEU A 198 -4.42 -10.78 9.54
N PHE A 199 -4.92 -10.33 10.70
CA PHE A 199 -4.15 -9.51 11.62
C PHE A 199 -3.08 -10.31 12.37
N VAL A 200 -3.39 -11.54 12.78
CA VAL A 200 -2.48 -12.39 13.55
C VAL A 200 -1.50 -13.14 12.63
N LEU A 201 -1.84 -13.36 11.37
CA LEU A 201 -1.04 -14.11 10.41
C LEU A 201 0.44 -13.66 10.32
N PRO A 202 0.78 -12.36 10.15
CA PRO A 202 2.18 -11.93 10.10
C PRO A 202 2.98 -12.21 11.39
N PHE A 203 2.31 -12.27 12.54
CA PHE A 203 2.93 -12.62 13.82
C PHE A 203 3.18 -14.11 13.94
N ILE A 204 2.19 -14.95 13.60
CA ILE A 204 2.36 -16.41 13.58
C ILE A 204 3.49 -16.80 12.63
N LEU A 205 3.53 -16.21 11.43
CA LEU A 205 4.56 -16.47 10.45
C LEU A 205 5.96 -16.03 10.91
N SER A 206 6.07 -15.17 11.93
CA SER A 206 7.37 -14.79 12.52
C SER A 206 8.00 -15.90 13.35
N VAL A 207 7.26 -16.96 13.70
CA VAL A 207 7.83 -18.15 14.35
C VAL A 207 8.73 -18.93 13.39
N ILE A 208 8.43 -18.91 12.08
CA ILE A 208 9.18 -19.65 11.06
C ILE A 208 10.67 -19.27 11.04
N PRO A 209 11.08 -17.99 10.91
CA PRO A 209 12.49 -17.63 10.97
C PRO A 209 13.15 -18.02 12.29
N ILE A 210 12.48 -17.85 13.42
CA ILE A 210 13.03 -18.17 14.75
C ILE A 210 13.38 -19.67 14.86
N VAL A 211 12.49 -20.55 14.41
CA VAL A 211 12.70 -22.00 14.50
C VAL A 211 13.69 -22.51 13.45
N LEU A 212 13.60 -21.99 12.22
CA LEU A 212 14.40 -22.51 11.11
C LEU A 212 15.84 -21.96 11.06
N SER A 213 16.13 -20.83 11.70
CA SER A 213 17.49 -20.30 11.78
C SER A 213 18.47 -21.27 12.46
N ASP A 214 18.03 -21.98 13.50
CA ASP A 214 18.84 -23.00 14.19
C ASP A 214 19.18 -24.20 13.28
N GLN A 215 18.28 -24.54 12.37
CA GLN A 215 18.47 -25.64 11.42
C GLN A 215 19.57 -25.34 10.41
N VAL A 216 19.77 -24.07 10.06
CA VAL A 216 20.89 -23.64 9.22
C VAL A 216 22.19 -23.62 10.02
N ALA A 217 22.15 -23.14 11.26
CA ALA A 217 23.33 -23.12 12.14
C ALA A 217 23.86 -24.53 12.47
N SER A 218 22.96 -25.51 12.62
CA SER A 218 23.31 -26.92 12.84
C SER A 218 23.74 -27.67 11.58
N GLY A 219 23.68 -27.03 10.39
CA GLY A 219 24.00 -27.66 9.11
C GLY A 219 22.92 -28.60 8.56
N SER A 220 21.79 -28.72 9.26
CA SER A 220 20.66 -29.59 8.88
C SER A 220 19.88 -29.07 7.67
N MET A 221 19.96 -27.76 7.38
CA MET A 221 19.29 -27.11 6.25
C MET A 221 20.25 -26.19 5.49
N PRO A 222 20.30 -26.25 4.15
CA PRO A 222 21.04 -25.27 3.36
C PRO A 222 20.44 -23.86 3.52
N GLY A 223 21.29 -22.84 3.70
CA GLY A 223 20.84 -21.45 3.86
C GLY A 223 19.98 -20.92 2.70
N LEU A 224 20.20 -21.41 1.48
CA LEU A 224 19.38 -21.07 0.31
C LEU A 224 17.92 -21.52 0.46
N VAL A 225 17.69 -22.68 1.08
CA VAL A 225 16.32 -23.19 1.32
C VAL A 225 15.62 -22.28 2.32
N LEU A 226 16.31 -21.86 3.39
CA LEU A 226 15.78 -20.91 4.35
C LEU A 226 15.45 -19.57 3.68
N ALA A 227 16.37 -19.03 2.87
CA ALA A 227 16.18 -17.78 2.14
C ALA A 227 14.95 -17.82 1.22
N ALA A 228 14.75 -18.94 0.51
CA ALA A 228 13.57 -19.15 -0.31
C ALA A 228 12.30 -19.15 0.54
N ILE A 229 12.25 -19.89 1.65
CA ILE A 229 11.10 -19.89 2.58
C ILE A 229 10.79 -18.46 3.07
N MET A 230 11.83 -17.70 3.45
CA MET A 230 11.67 -16.32 3.94
C MET A 230 11.20 -15.35 2.85
N ALA A 231 11.57 -15.58 1.58
CA ALA A 231 11.10 -14.76 0.47
C ALA A 231 9.58 -14.80 0.32
N PHE A 232 8.96 -15.98 0.52
CA PHE A 232 7.50 -16.15 0.41
C PHE A 232 6.74 -15.87 1.70
N THR A 233 7.41 -15.81 2.85
CA THR A 233 6.77 -15.72 4.17
C THR A 233 6.59 -14.27 4.61
N PRO A 234 5.37 -13.66 4.59
CA PRO A 234 5.13 -12.28 5.01
C PRO A 234 5.11 -12.11 6.54
N CYS A 235 6.22 -12.43 7.20
CA CYS A 235 6.37 -12.27 8.63
C CYS A 235 6.79 -10.85 9.01
N ILE A 236 6.25 -10.35 10.13
CA ILE A 236 6.53 -9.00 10.63
C ILE A 236 7.96 -8.86 11.16
N LEU A 237 8.59 -9.95 11.62
CA LEU A 237 9.96 -9.92 12.11
C LEU A 237 10.98 -9.58 11.02
N LEU A 238 10.74 -10.02 9.77
CA LEU A 238 11.59 -9.71 8.62
C LEU A 238 11.18 -8.44 7.88
N ALA A 239 10.15 -7.75 8.37
CA ALA A 239 9.72 -6.47 7.83
C ALA A 239 10.83 -5.45 8.11
N GLU A 240 11.19 -4.64 7.10
CA GLU A 240 12.32 -3.70 7.14
C GLU A 240 12.18 -2.73 8.32
N ASN A 241 10.94 -2.38 8.66
CA ASN A 241 10.62 -1.49 9.78
C ASN A 241 9.98 -2.22 10.99
N THR A 242 9.98 -3.55 10.99
CA THR A 242 9.51 -4.45 12.05
C THR A 242 8.15 -4.03 12.66
N LEU A 243 8.12 -3.61 13.94
CA LEU A 243 6.89 -3.24 14.65
C LEU A 243 6.32 -1.89 14.19
N MET A 244 7.10 -1.03 13.53
CA MET A 244 6.61 0.26 13.05
C MET A 244 5.47 0.09 12.04
N VAL A 245 5.43 -1.03 11.31
CA VAL A 245 4.35 -1.37 10.37
C VAL A 245 2.96 -1.34 11.04
N LEU A 246 2.90 -1.52 12.36
CA LEU A 246 1.66 -1.42 13.13
C LEU A 246 1.05 -0.02 13.13
N ILE A 247 1.77 1.03 12.72
CA ILE A 247 1.17 2.35 12.51
C ILE A 247 0.17 2.36 11.34
N VAL A 248 0.34 1.48 10.35
CA VAL A 248 -0.53 1.40 9.16
C VAL A 248 -2.00 1.19 9.54
N PRO A 249 -2.38 0.17 10.34
CA PRO A 249 -3.78 0.01 10.76
C PRO A 249 -4.31 1.21 11.54
N PHE A 250 -3.51 1.86 12.40
CA PHE A 250 -3.94 3.09 13.08
C PHE A 250 -4.21 4.23 12.10
N MET A 251 -3.32 4.45 11.13
CA MET A 251 -3.51 5.45 10.09
C MET A 251 -4.73 5.16 9.21
N TYR A 252 -5.04 3.89 8.98
CA TYR A 252 -6.21 3.46 8.22
C TYR A 252 -7.52 3.65 8.98
N LEU A 253 -7.55 3.35 10.28
CA LEU A 253 -8.71 3.62 11.15
C LEU A 253 -9.06 5.11 11.13
N PHE A 254 -8.04 5.96 11.21
CA PHE A 254 -8.20 7.42 11.22
C PHE A 254 -7.99 8.07 9.86
N ARG A 255 -8.24 7.33 8.76
CA ARG A 255 -8.05 7.82 7.37
C ARG A 255 -8.76 9.14 7.04
N ASN A 256 -9.84 9.46 7.75
CA ASN A 256 -10.60 10.68 7.56
C ASN A 256 -10.08 11.87 8.39
N ASN A 257 -9.19 11.64 9.37
CA ASN A 257 -8.68 12.66 10.27
C ASN A 257 -7.14 12.71 10.25
N ARG A 258 -6.59 13.65 9.47
CA ARG A 258 -5.14 13.85 9.30
C ARG A 258 -4.41 14.19 10.60
N TRP A 259 -5.04 14.95 11.51
CA TRP A 259 -4.42 15.29 12.79
C TRP A 259 -4.17 14.05 13.63
N LEU A 260 -5.10 13.10 13.61
CA LEU A 260 -4.98 11.86 14.37
C LEU A 260 -3.97 10.89 13.75
N GLN A 261 -3.82 10.90 12.42
CA GLN A 261 -2.71 10.22 11.75
C GLN A 261 -1.35 10.81 12.16
N CYS A 262 -1.23 12.15 12.18
CA CYS A 262 0.00 12.82 12.61
C CYS A 262 0.30 12.58 14.10
N ALA A 263 -0.73 12.56 14.95
CA ALA A 263 -0.60 12.24 16.36
C ALA A 263 -0.13 10.80 16.57
N ALA A 264 -0.60 9.83 15.78
CA ALA A 264 -0.11 8.46 15.83
C ALA A 264 1.37 8.37 15.44
N ILE A 265 1.81 9.12 14.43
CA ILE A 265 3.23 9.21 14.03
C ILE A 265 4.06 9.83 15.15
N ALA A 266 3.60 10.94 15.74
CA ALA A 266 4.30 11.61 16.83
C ALA A 266 4.39 10.72 18.09
N ALA A 267 3.32 10.02 18.45
CA ALA A 267 3.33 9.08 19.57
C ALA A 267 4.33 7.93 19.34
N CYS A 268 4.33 7.35 18.13
CA CYS A 268 5.30 6.33 17.76
C CYS A 268 6.75 6.85 17.81
N ALA A 269 6.98 8.06 17.29
CA ALA A 269 8.28 8.73 17.35
C ALA A 269 8.76 8.94 18.80
N VAL A 270 7.88 9.37 19.71
CA VAL A 270 8.20 9.51 21.14
C VAL A 270 8.59 8.17 21.76
N VAL A 271 7.89 7.08 21.46
CA VAL A 271 8.25 5.73 21.95
C VAL A 271 9.66 5.36 21.48
N TYR A 272 10.00 5.58 20.20
CA TYR A 272 11.34 5.34 19.71
C TYR A 272 12.40 6.27 20.32
N ALA A 273 12.05 7.52 20.60
CA ALA A 273 12.94 8.48 21.26
C ALA A 273 13.28 8.06 22.69
N VAL A 274 12.27 7.64 23.47
CA VAL A 274 12.45 7.13 24.84
C VAL A 274 13.32 5.86 24.85
N LYS A 275 13.25 5.03 23.81
CA LYS A 275 14.12 3.87 23.62
C LYS A 275 15.53 4.22 23.12
N GLY A 276 15.84 5.50 22.88
CA GLY A 276 17.13 5.96 22.37
C GLY A 276 17.40 5.56 20.90
N MET A 277 16.37 5.19 20.14
CA MET A 277 16.51 4.73 18.76
C MET A 277 16.37 5.89 17.77
N THR A 278 17.26 6.00 16.79
CA THR A 278 17.24 7.04 15.73
C THR A 278 15.93 7.11 14.94
N GLN A 279 15.12 6.04 14.99
CA GLN A 279 13.81 5.95 14.35
C GLN A 279 12.81 7.04 14.80
N TRP A 280 13.03 7.72 15.93
CA TRP A 280 12.19 8.86 16.35
C TRP A 280 12.12 9.97 15.29
N MET A 281 13.13 10.08 14.43
CA MET A 281 13.17 11.03 13.31
C MET A 281 12.07 10.79 12.26
N MET A 282 11.34 9.67 12.33
CA MET A 282 10.10 9.46 11.57
C MET A 282 9.07 10.60 11.73
N ILE A 283 9.15 11.36 12.82
CA ILE A 283 8.32 12.56 13.06
C ILE A 283 8.39 13.57 11.91
N PHE A 284 9.52 13.67 11.19
CA PHE A 284 9.63 14.58 10.05
C PHE A 284 8.70 14.20 8.88
N ALA A 285 8.18 12.98 8.84
CA ALA A 285 7.15 12.58 7.88
C ALA A 285 5.84 13.36 8.06
N VAL A 286 5.58 13.92 9.24
CA VAL A 286 4.40 14.74 9.53
C VAL A 286 4.34 15.99 8.62
N ILE A 287 5.49 16.59 8.31
CA ILE A 287 5.56 17.82 7.50
C ILE A 287 4.91 17.62 6.10
N PRO A 288 5.39 16.70 5.24
CA PRO A 288 4.76 16.47 3.94
C PRO A 288 3.35 15.88 4.05
N ILE A 289 3.02 15.15 5.13
CA ILE A 289 1.67 14.61 5.35
C ILE A 289 0.66 15.74 5.64
N LEU A 290 1.03 16.75 6.42
CA LEU A 290 0.17 17.92 6.70
C LEU A 290 -0.03 18.80 5.45
N LEU A 291 0.98 18.88 4.59
CA LEU A 291 0.92 19.57 3.30
C LEU A 291 0.14 18.79 2.23
N TYR A 292 -0.28 17.55 2.51
CA TYR A 292 -1.02 16.73 1.54
C TYR A 292 -2.39 17.36 1.18
N ASP A 293 -2.64 17.52 -0.13
CA ASP A 293 -3.81 18.21 -0.68
C ASP A 293 -4.94 17.30 -1.18
N GLY A 294 -4.81 15.98 -1.01
CA GLY A 294 -5.79 15.01 -1.47
C GLY A 294 -5.67 14.62 -2.95
N ARG A 295 -4.81 15.27 -3.74
CA ARG A 295 -4.68 15.00 -5.18
C ARG A 295 -3.70 13.86 -5.44
N LYS A 296 -4.01 13.01 -6.41
CA LYS A 296 -3.13 11.91 -6.82
C LYS A 296 -1.81 12.38 -7.46
N GLY A 297 -1.85 13.47 -8.23
CA GLY A 297 -0.74 13.95 -9.07
C GLY A 297 -0.58 13.14 -10.37
N ARG A 298 0.33 13.60 -11.24
CA ARG A 298 0.66 12.93 -12.53
C ARG A 298 1.88 12.03 -12.30
N GLY A 299 1.74 10.73 -12.55
CA GLY A 299 2.84 9.78 -12.47
C GLY A 299 2.41 8.36 -12.82
N ASP A 300 3.34 7.59 -13.39
CA ASP A 300 3.10 6.18 -13.69
C ASP A 300 3.16 5.35 -12.40
N LYS A 301 2.18 4.46 -12.25
CA LYS A 301 2.12 3.51 -11.14
C LYS A 301 3.28 2.52 -11.19
N TYR A 302 3.78 2.15 -12.37
CA TYR A 302 4.82 1.11 -12.52
C TYR A 302 6.23 1.62 -12.22
N PHE A 303 6.49 2.91 -12.44
CA PHE A 303 7.79 3.53 -12.17
C PHE A 303 8.33 3.19 -10.78
N PHE A 304 7.52 3.36 -9.73
CA PHE A 304 7.93 3.10 -8.35
C PHE A 304 8.25 1.63 -8.06
N TYR A 305 7.59 0.70 -8.74
CA TYR A 305 7.83 -0.74 -8.55
C TYR A 305 9.13 -1.20 -9.19
N VAL A 306 9.55 -0.56 -10.27
CA VAL A 306 10.81 -0.88 -10.97
C VAL A 306 11.97 -0.12 -10.33
N PHE A 307 11.76 1.14 -9.95
CA PHE A 307 12.80 1.97 -9.35
C PHE A 307 13.33 1.38 -8.05
N TYR A 308 12.45 0.85 -7.18
CA TYR A 308 12.89 0.33 -5.88
C TYR A 308 13.90 -0.83 -6.00
N PRO A 309 13.61 -1.94 -6.71
CA PRO A 309 14.61 -2.97 -6.92
C PRO A 309 15.84 -2.48 -7.70
N ALA A 310 15.65 -1.62 -8.70
CA ALA A 310 16.73 -1.15 -9.55
C ALA A 310 17.78 -0.31 -8.79
N HIS A 311 17.38 0.67 -7.99
CA HIS A 311 18.35 1.52 -7.28
C HIS A 311 19.13 0.74 -6.21
N ILE A 312 18.50 -0.23 -5.52
CA ILE A 312 19.20 -1.11 -4.57
C ILE A 312 20.30 -1.90 -5.30
N VAL A 313 19.94 -2.57 -6.41
CA VAL A 313 20.92 -3.37 -7.16
C VAL A 313 22.02 -2.49 -7.74
N ILE A 314 21.69 -1.32 -8.30
CA ILE A 314 22.69 -0.40 -8.86
C ILE A 314 23.67 0.06 -7.77
N LEU A 315 23.19 0.52 -6.62
CA LEU A 315 24.06 0.98 -5.54
C LEU A 315 24.92 -0.16 -4.98
N TYR A 316 24.36 -1.37 -4.88
CA TYR A 316 25.10 -2.56 -4.48
C TYR A 316 26.22 -2.90 -5.46
N LEU A 317 25.94 -2.92 -6.77
CA LEU A 317 26.95 -3.20 -7.79
C LEU A 317 28.08 -2.19 -7.79
N VAL A 318 27.76 -0.90 -7.59
CA VAL A 318 28.77 0.16 -7.47
C VAL A 318 29.60 -0.05 -6.20
N SER A 319 28.96 -0.35 -5.07
CA SER A 319 29.66 -0.63 -3.81
C SER A 319 30.54 -1.89 -3.89
N ALA A 320 30.14 -2.92 -4.64
CA ALA A 320 30.91 -4.14 -4.81
C ALA A 320 32.08 -3.98 -5.79
N ALA A 321 32.06 -2.94 -6.63
CA ALA A 321 33.12 -2.61 -7.58
C ALA A 321 34.21 -1.69 -6.99
N LEU A 322 33.99 -1.13 -5.80
CA LEU A 322 34.94 -0.32 -5.03
C LEU A 322 35.71 -1.18 -4.03
#